data_AF-A0A950SFC4-F1
#
_entry.id   AF-A0A950SFC4-F1
#
_cell.length_a   1.000
_cell.length_b   1.000
_cell.length_c   1.000
_cell.angle_alpha   90.00
_cell.angle_beta   90.00
_cell.angle_gamma   90.00
#
_symmetry.space_group_name_H-M   'P 1'
#
loop_
_entity.id
_entity.type
_entity.pdbx_description
1 polymer ?
#
loop_
_entity_poly.entity_id
_entity_poly.type
_entity_poly.pdbx_seq_one_letter_code
_entity_poly.pdbx_strand_id
1 'polypeptide(L)' 'MREAILDWQERYGVLPSSYDWSRTHAQHRGGEAIARLDAGEWPPSSTVGEVYGSWAAARADAVPDA' A
#
# COMPACT_ATOMS: atom_id res chain seq x y z
N MET A 1 5.73 7.68 2.55
CA MET A 1 5.55 6.29 2.04
C MET A 1 5.65 5.28 3.16
N ARG A 2 6.77 5.24 3.91
CA ARG A 2 6.91 4.45 5.15
C ARG A 2 5.71 4.57 6.08
N GLU A 3 5.32 5.79 6.46
CA GLU A 3 4.18 6.03 7.36
C GLU A 3 2.86 5.50 6.79
N ALA A 4 2.60 5.68 5.49
CA ALA A 4 1.41 5.15 4.83
C ALA A 4 1.37 3.61 4.81
N ILE A 5 2.53 2.94 4.67
CA ILE A 5 2.64 1.47 4.72
C ILE A 5 2.35 0.97 6.13
N LEU A 6 2.85 1.68 7.15
CA LEU A 6 2.60 1.39 8.56
C LEU A 6 1.13 1.63 8.93
N ASP A 7 0.55 2.77 8.55
CA ASP A 7 -0.86 3.08 8.82
C ASP A 7 -1.80 2.04 8.18
N TRP A 8 -1.50 1.61 6.95
CA TRP A 8 -2.22 0.52 6.31
C TRP A 8 -2.11 -0.79 7.11
N GLN A 9 -0.91 -1.14 7.59
CA GLN A 9 -0.70 -2.34 8.40
C GLN A 9 -1.41 -2.25 9.76
N GLU A 10 -1.40 -1.10 10.41
CA GLU A 10 -2.13 -0.88 11.67
C GLU A 10 -3.64 -1.01 11.47
N ARG A 11 -4.15 -0.49 10.36
CA ARG A 11 -5.59 -0.45 10.07
C ARG A 11 -6.15 -1.78 9.59
N TYR A 12 -5.38 -2.53 8.81
CA TYR A 12 -5.84 -3.77 8.15
C TYR A 12 -5.09 -5.03 8.57
N GLY A 13 -4.08 -4.91 9.44
CA GLY A 13 -3.30 -6.02 9.98
C GLY A 13 -2.33 -6.68 8.99
N VAL A 14 -2.24 -6.18 7.76
CA VAL A 14 -1.40 -6.75 6.69
C VAL A 14 -0.64 -5.63 5.97
N LEU A 15 0.58 -5.91 5.52
CA LEU A 15 1.31 -4.96 4.68
C LEU A 15 0.63 -4.81 3.31
N PRO A 16 0.54 -3.58 2.76
CA PRO A 16 -0.05 -3.33 1.47
C PRO A 16 0.79 -3.95 0.33
N SER A 17 0.08 -4.30 -0.75
CA SER A 17 0.68 -4.69 -2.03
C SER A 17 0.45 -3.63 -3.10
N SER A 18 1.18 -3.74 -4.21
CA SER A 18 0.97 -2.93 -5.42
C SER A 18 -0.48 -2.93 -5.90
N TYR A 19 -1.17 -4.05 -5.74
CA TYR A 19 -2.57 -4.20 -6.12
C TYR A 19 -3.52 -3.45 -5.19
N ASP A 20 -3.19 -3.35 -3.90
CA ASP A 20 -4.02 -2.68 -2.90
C ASP A 20 -3.98 -1.16 -3.07
N TRP A 21 -2.83 -0.63 -3.48
CA TRP A 21 -2.64 0.82 -3.73
C TRP A 21 -2.80 1.22 -5.20
N SER A 22 -3.21 0.29 -6.06
CA SER A 22 -3.51 0.58 -7.46
C SER A 22 -4.98 0.90 -7.62
N ARG A 23 -5.31 2.16 -7.94
CA ARG A 23 -6.70 2.61 -8.13
C ARG A 23 -7.43 1.81 -9.20
N THR A 24 -6.77 1.48 -10.30
CA THR A 24 -7.32 0.62 -11.36
C THR A 24 -7.69 -0.76 -10.82
N HIS A 25 -6.80 -1.42 -10.08
CA HIS A 25 -7.08 -2.74 -9.52
C HIS A 25 -8.13 -2.70 -8.41
N ALA A 26 -8.09 -1.68 -7.55
CA ALA A 26 -9.10 -1.50 -6.51
C ALA A 26 -10.50 -1.28 -7.11
N GLN A 27 -10.60 -0.49 -8.20
CA GLN A 27 -11.86 -0.32 -8.95
C GLN A 27 -12.32 -1.62 -9.61
N HIS A 28 -11.42 -2.35 -10.26
CA HIS A 28 -11.77 -3.62 -10.91
C HIS A 28 -12.21 -4.70 -9.92
N ARG A 29 -11.58 -4.76 -8.73
CA ARG A 29 -11.91 -5.75 -7.69
C ARG A 29 -13.16 -5.34 -6.90
N GLY A 30 -13.37 -4.03 -6.75
CA GLY A 30 -14.52 -3.46 -6.05
C GLY A 30 -14.56 -3.80 -4.56
N GLY A 31 -15.68 -3.45 -3.92
CA GLY A 31 -15.98 -3.81 -2.53
C GLY A 31 -14.95 -3.26 -1.53
N GLU A 32 -14.44 -4.14 -0.67
CA GLU A 32 -13.46 -3.74 0.34
C GLU A 32 -12.16 -3.19 -0.25
N ALA A 33 -11.73 -3.63 -1.43
CA ALA A 33 -10.47 -3.14 -2.00
C ALA A 33 -10.52 -1.63 -2.28
N ILE A 34 -11.63 -1.15 -2.85
CA ILE A 34 -11.80 0.28 -3.11
C ILE A 34 -12.15 1.06 -1.83
N ALA A 35 -12.92 0.47 -0.92
CA ALA A 35 -13.21 1.11 0.36
C ALA A 35 -11.95 1.34 1.20
N ARG A 36 -11.03 0.35 1.21
CA ARG A 36 -9.74 0.47 1.92
C ARG A 36 -8.83 1.50 1.27
N LEU A 37 -8.82 1.55 -0.07
CA LEU A 37 -8.08 2.57 -0.82
C LEU A 37 -8.65 3.98 -0.59
N ASP A 38 -9.96 4.13 -0.44
CA ASP A 38 -10.60 5.44 -0.22
C ASP A 38 -10.51 5.91 1.24
N ALA A 39 -10.34 4.98 2.19
CA ALA A 39 -10.29 5.25 3.62
C ALA A 39 -9.01 5.98 4.10
N GLY A 40 -8.06 6.26 3.22
CA GLY A 40 -6.83 7.00 3.53
C GLY A 40 -6.17 7.58 2.28
N GLU A 41 -5.21 8.47 2.50
CA GLU A 41 -4.42 9.08 1.43
C GLU A 41 -3.19 8.23 1.14
N TRP A 42 -3.39 7.16 0.37
CA TRP A 42 -2.31 6.25 -0.01
C TRP A 42 -1.57 6.75 -1.26
N PRO A 43 -0.23 6.69 -1.29
CA PRO A 43 0.52 7.06 -2.48
C PRO A 43 0.25 6.08 -3.62
N PRO A 44 0.36 6.52 -4.89
CA PRO A 44 0.12 5.67 -6.04
C PRO A 44 1.05 4.47 -6.04
N SER A 45 0.54 3.31 -6.45
CA SER A 45 1.35 2.09 -6.47
C SER A 45 2.62 2.19 -7.33
N SER A 46 2.54 2.96 -8.41
CA SER A 46 3.67 3.23 -9.31
C SER A 46 4.75 4.08 -8.64
N THR A 47 4.36 5.08 -7.85
CA THR A 47 5.30 5.95 -7.13
C THR A 47 6.10 5.17 -6.09
N VAL A 48 5.46 4.23 -5.38
CA VAL A 48 6.17 3.34 -4.44
C VAL A 48 7.18 2.47 -5.17
N GLY A 49 6.79 1.89 -6.31
CA GLY A 49 7.68 1.09 -7.15
C GLY A 49 8.85 1.89 -7.71
N GLU A 50 8.64 3.13 -8.12
CA GLU A 50 9.68 4.00 -8.67
C GLU A 50 10.69 4.45 -7.61
N VAL A 51 10.22 4.80 -6.40
CA VAL A 51 11.09 5.28 -5.32
C VAL A 51 11.87 4.15 -4.66
N TYR A 52 11.23 3.00 -4.41
CA TYR A 52 11.87 1.87 -3.71
C TYR A 52 12.45 0.82 -4.66
N GLY A 53 12.17 0.90 -5.96
CA GLY A 53 12.49 -0.11 -6.97
C GLY A 53 11.66 -1.40 -6.85
N SER A 54 11.13 -1.72 -5.65
CA SER A 54 10.32 -2.90 -5.39
C SER A 54 9.47 -2.73 -4.14
N TRP A 55 8.28 -3.33 -4.15
CA TRP A 55 7.38 -3.37 -3.00
C TRP A 55 7.94 -4.13 -1.80
N ALA A 56 8.83 -5.09 -2.04
CA ALA A 56 9.58 -5.75 -0.97
C ALA A 56 10.51 -4.77 -0.23
N ALA A 57 11.22 -3.91 -0.97
CA ALA A 57 12.08 -2.88 -0.38
C ALA A 57 11.27 -1.82 0.37
N ALA A 58 10.13 -1.39 -0.19
CA ALA A 58 9.22 -0.46 0.50
C ALA A 58 8.69 -1.01 1.82
N ARG A 59 8.34 -2.31 1.86
CA ARG A 59 7.91 -2.99 3.08
C ARG A 59 9.04 -3.15 4.10
N ALA A 60 10.26 -3.48 3.65
CA ALA A 60 11.43 -3.60 4.51
C ALA A 60 11.85 -2.25 5.12
N ASP A 61 11.76 -1.17 4.34
CA ASP A 61 11.97 0.20 4.84
C ASP A 61 10.91 0.60 5.87
N ALA A 62 9.65 0.17 5.65
CA ALA A 62 8.57 0.46 6.57
C ALA A 62 8.71 -0.29 7.91
N VAL A 63 9.09 -1.57 7.85
CA VAL A 63 9.28 -2.44 9.01
C VAL A 63 10.76 -2.84 9.11
N PRO A 64 11.65 -1.93 9.56
CA PRO A 64 13.09 -2.19 9.58
C PRO A 64 13.53 -3.16 10.69
N ASP A 65 12.60 -3.72 11.48
CA ASP A 65 12.89 -4.59 12.63
C ASP A 65 12.09 -5.91 12.51
N ALA A 66 12.74 -6.94 11.96
CA ALA A 66 12.36 -8.36 12.08
C ALA A 66 13.64 -9.21 12.01
#